data_AF-A0A6P4BR60-F1
#
_entry.id   AF-A0A6P4BR60-F1
#
_cell.length_a   1.000
_cell.length_b   1.000
_cell.length_c   1.000
_cell.angle_alpha   90.00
_cell.angle_beta   90.00
_cell.angle_gamma   90.00
#
_symmetry.space_group_name_H-M   'P 1'
#
loop_
_entity.id
_entity.type
_entity.pdbx_description
1 polymer ?
#
loop_
_entity_poly.entity_id
_entity_poly.type
_entity_poly.pdbx_seq_one_letter_code
_entity_poly.pdbx_strand_id
1 'polypeptide(L)'
;MEQAKNKHHQTRVFILFLIIILYLTSTSGSSSPETSQNRKHHFVLVHGACHGAWSWYKVITLLKSWGHNVTALDLAASGVNQKQALELNSISEYFEPLTEFMNSLVGEGERVVLVGHSLGGLAITYAMEHFPHKISVAVFVTAFMPGPTLNVSVVYQMVKLFFFVFVV
;
A
#
# COMPACT_ATOMS: atom_id res chain seq x y z
N MET A 1 -17.41 22.19 21.24
CA MET A 1 -17.89 20.79 21.49
C MET A 1 -18.61 20.17 20.29
N GLU A 2 -19.23 20.97 19.42
CA GLU A 2 -20.05 20.50 18.28
C GLU A 2 -19.24 19.88 17.14
N GLN A 3 -18.06 20.43 16.83
CA GLN A 3 -17.15 19.86 15.82
C GLN A 3 -16.61 18.47 16.19
N ALA A 4 -16.41 18.19 17.48
CA ALA A 4 -15.96 16.87 17.94
C ALA A 4 -17.07 15.80 17.79
N LYS A 5 -18.33 16.19 18.03
CA LYS A 5 -19.50 15.33 17.78
C LYS A 5 -19.69 15.05 16.29
N ASN A 6 -19.50 16.07 15.43
CA ASN A 6 -19.57 15.89 13.98
C ASN A 6 -18.46 14.98 13.45
N LYS A 7 -17.22 15.11 13.94
CA LYS A 7 -16.11 14.21 13.55
C LYS A 7 -16.41 12.76 13.97
N HIS A 8 -16.88 12.56 15.20
CA HIS A 8 -17.25 11.22 15.70
C HIS A 8 -18.47 10.63 14.95
N HIS A 9 -19.42 11.46 14.53
CA HIS A 9 -20.56 11.05 13.71
C HIS A 9 -20.11 10.63 12.31
N GLN A 10 -19.25 11.43 11.67
CA GLN A 10 -18.68 11.12 10.36
C GLN A 10 -17.83 9.84 10.37
N THR A 11 -17.02 9.63 11.41
CA THR A 11 -16.26 8.38 11.59
C THR A 11 -17.18 7.17 11.76
N ARG A 12 -18.29 7.31 12.51
CA ARG A 12 -19.29 6.22 12.66
C ARG A 12 -20.01 5.91 11.35
N VAL A 13 -20.39 6.93 10.59
CA VAL A 13 -21.04 6.77 9.28
C VAL A 13 -20.08 6.07 8.30
N PHE A 14 -18.80 6.43 8.29
CA PHE A 14 -17.79 5.80 7.46
C PHE A 14 -17.56 4.32 7.82
N ILE A 15 -17.48 3.99 9.12
CA ILE A 15 -17.35 2.61 9.59
C ILE A 15 -18.58 1.77 9.22
N LEU A 16 -19.79 2.32 9.39
CA LEU A 16 -21.03 1.65 8.99
C LEU A 16 -21.08 1.40 7.48
N PHE A 17 -20.60 2.36 6.68
CA PHE A 17 -20.51 2.23 5.23
C PHE A 17 -19.53 1.11 4.81
N LEU A 18 -18.38 0.99 5.48
CA LEU A 18 -17.41 -0.09 5.24
C LEU A 18 -17.98 -1.47 5.62
N ILE A 19 -18.73 -1.56 6.73
CA ILE A 19 -19.39 -2.81 7.15
C ILE A 19 -20.47 -3.23 6.14
N ILE A 20 -21.25 -2.27 5.62
CA ILE A 20 -22.28 -2.53 4.60
C ILE A 20 -21.64 -3.00 3.28
N ILE A 21 -20.53 -2.40 2.84
CA ILE A 21 -19.78 -2.86 1.66
C ILE A 21 -19.28 -4.29 1.86
N LEU A 22 -18.70 -4.61 3.03
CA LEU A 22 -18.28 -5.98 3.35
C LEU A 22 -19.45 -6.97 3.32
N TYR A 23 -20.61 -6.58 3.87
CA TYR A 23 -21.79 -7.43 3.95
C TYR A 23 -22.43 -7.67 2.57
N LEU A 24 -22.53 -6.63 1.74
CA LEU A 24 -23.08 -6.73 0.38
C LEU A 24 -22.18 -7.56 -0.55
N THR A 25 -20.87 -7.58 -0.33
CA THR A 25 -19.96 -8.50 -1.05
C THR A 25 -20.11 -9.97 -0.64
N SER A 26 -20.84 -10.25 0.44
CA SER A 26 -21.01 -11.59 1.00
C SER A 26 -22.32 -12.28 0.57
N THR A 27 -23.25 -11.62 -0.13
CA THR A 27 -24.60 -12.16 -0.38
C THR A 27 -24.97 -12.43 -1.85
N SER A 28 -24.00 -12.53 -2.75
CA SER A 28 -24.27 -12.98 -4.14
C SER A 28 -23.54 -14.28 -4.44
N GLY A 29 -24.10 -15.40 -3.98
CA GLY A 29 -23.57 -16.73 -4.29
C GLY A 29 -24.23 -17.82 -3.45
N SER A 30 -25.39 -18.32 -3.88
CA SER A 30 -25.88 -19.62 -3.45
C SER A 30 -24.99 -20.70 -4.05
N SER A 31 -23.94 -21.06 -3.33
CA SER A 31 -23.19 -22.30 -3.53
C SER A 31 -23.03 -22.98 -2.18
N SER A 32 -23.11 -24.31 -2.20
CA SER A 32 -22.84 -25.28 -1.14
C SER A 32 -21.77 -24.84 -0.12
N PRO A 33 -21.78 -25.36 1.13
CA PRO A 33 -20.76 -25.06 2.12
C PRO A 33 -19.44 -25.73 1.70
N GLU A 34 -18.76 -25.15 0.72
CA GLU A 34 -17.33 -25.35 0.58
C GLU A 34 -16.71 -24.78 1.85
N THR A 35 -16.09 -25.66 2.62
CA THR A 35 -15.11 -25.27 3.63
C THR A 35 -14.22 -24.20 3.01
N SER A 36 -14.31 -22.97 3.49
CA SER A 36 -13.49 -21.85 3.00
C SER A 36 -12.03 -22.23 3.23
N GLN A 37 -11.40 -22.84 2.23
CA GLN A 37 -9.97 -23.02 2.16
C GLN A 37 -9.38 -21.63 2.35
N ASN A 38 -8.82 -21.37 3.54
CA ASN A 38 -8.26 -20.07 3.89
C ASN A 38 -7.06 -19.84 2.96
N ARG A 39 -7.31 -19.21 1.80
CA ARG A 39 -6.30 -19.07 0.76
C ARG A 39 -5.15 -18.24 1.33
N LYS A 40 -3.97 -18.85 1.33
CA LYS A 40 -2.77 -18.19 1.80
C LYS A 40 -2.32 -17.14 0.78
N HIS A 41 -2.50 -15.86 1.12
CA HIS A 41 -1.99 -14.73 0.33
C HIS A 41 -0.61 -14.30 0.79
N HIS A 42 0.12 -13.61 -0.09
CA HIS A 42 1.36 -12.91 0.23
C HIS A 42 1.15 -11.40 0.16
N PHE A 43 1.14 -10.75 1.32
CA PHE A 43 1.03 -9.30 1.45
C PHE A 43 2.39 -8.64 1.38
N VAL A 44 2.50 -7.59 0.56
CA VAL A 44 3.68 -6.74 0.44
C VAL A 44 3.30 -5.35 0.92
N LEU A 45 3.84 -4.95 2.06
CA LEU A 45 3.47 -3.71 2.75
C LEU A 45 4.53 -2.63 2.50
N VAL A 46 4.07 -1.51 1.94
CA VAL A 46 4.90 -0.37 1.55
C VAL A 46 4.50 0.85 2.38
N HIS A 47 5.44 1.37 3.16
CA HIS A 47 5.21 2.49 4.08
C HIS A 47 5.12 3.84 3.34
N GLY A 48 4.75 4.89 4.08
CA GLY A 48 4.71 6.27 3.60
C GLY A 48 6.01 7.04 3.87
N ALA A 49 6.04 8.32 3.51
CA ALA A 49 7.19 9.20 3.75
C ALA A 49 7.60 9.21 5.24
N CYS A 50 8.90 9.31 5.51
CA CYS A 50 9.50 9.38 6.85
C CYS A 50 9.22 8.17 7.78
N HIS A 51 8.73 7.06 7.23
CA HIS A 51 8.49 5.82 7.96
C HIS A 51 9.38 4.70 7.42
N GLY A 52 9.23 3.49 7.94
CA GLY A 52 9.83 2.27 7.45
C GLY A 52 8.87 1.08 7.61
N ALA A 53 9.34 -0.11 7.30
CA ALA A 53 8.67 -1.39 7.53
C ALA A 53 8.17 -1.55 8.96
N TRP A 54 8.88 -0.95 9.94
CA TRP A 54 8.51 -0.94 11.36
C TRP A 54 7.10 -0.39 11.63
N SER A 55 6.59 0.52 10.78
CA SER A 55 5.25 1.10 10.94
C SER A 55 4.13 0.06 10.82
N TRP A 56 4.40 -1.06 10.16
CA TRP A 56 3.44 -2.14 9.93
C TRP A 56 3.44 -3.23 11.00
N TYR A 57 4.24 -3.12 12.06
CA TYR A 57 4.51 -4.25 12.99
C TYR A 57 3.22 -4.94 13.50
N LYS A 58 2.19 -4.19 13.89
CA LYS A 58 0.91 -4.75 14.35
C LYS A 58 0.17 -5.50 13.25
N VAL A 59 0.14 -4.93 12.04
CA VAL A 59 -0.54 -5.50 10.88
C VAL A 59 0.16 -6.77 10.42
N ILE A 60 1.51 -6.78 10.43
CA ILE A 60 2.31 -7.97 10.14
C ILE A 60 1.94 -9.10 11.11
N THR A 61 1.88 -8.82 12.41
CA THR A 61 1.53 -9.82 13.42
C THR A 61 0.13 -10.41 13.17
N LEU A 62 -0.86 -9.56 12.87
CA LEU A 62 -2.24 -9.99 12.61
C LEU A 62 -2.37 -10.81 11.32
N LEU A 63 -1.79 -10.35 10.22
CA LEU A 63 -1.86 -11.08 8.94
C LEU A 63 -1.14 -12.43 9.01
N LYS A 64 -0.01 -12.50 9.73
CA LYS A 64 0.69 -13.77 9.97
C LYS A 64 -0.13 -14.70 10.86
N SER A 65 -0.83 -14.21 11.88
CA SER A 65 -1.68 -15.06 12.73
C SER A 65 -2.88 -15.64 11.98
N TRP A 66 -3.33 -14.99 10.90
CA TRP A 66 -4.33 -15.53 9.97
C TRP A 66 -3.77 -16.49 8.91
N GLY A 67 -2.45 -16.77 8.95
CA GLY A 67 -1.80 -17.75 8.09
C GLY A 67 -1.23 -17.18 6.77
N HIS A 68 -1.25 -15.87 6.59
CA HIS A 68 -0.72 -15.23 5.38
C HIS A 68 0.80 -15.03 5.43
N ASN A 69 1.43 -15.02 4.25
CA ASN A 69 2.80 -14.54 4.11
C ASN A 69 2.79 -13.01 4.09
N VAL A 70 3.77 -12.38 4.73
CA VAL A 70 3.85 -10.92 4.81
C VAL A 70 5.30 -10.48 4.68
N THR A 71 5.56 -9.61 3.71
CA THR A 71 6.81 -8.87 3.56
C THR A 71 6.51 -7.39 3.76
N ALA A 72 7.17 -6.75 4.71
CA ALA A 72 7.17 -5.30 4.82
C ALA A 72 8.55 -4.80 4.39
N LEU A 73 8.58 -3.85 3.47
CA LEU A 73 9.82 -3.35 2.87
C LEU A 73 10.18 -1.99 3.47
N ASP A 74 11.47 -1.77 3.71
CA ASP A 74 12.02 -0.43 3.83
C ASP A 74 12.35 0.06 2.41
N LEU A 75 11.73 1.17 2.00
CA LEU A 75 12.13 1.90 0.79
C LEU A 75 13.53 2.51 0.99
N ALA A 76 14.14 3.00 -0.09
CA ALA A 76 15.49 3.55 0.04
C ALA A 76 15.51 4.73 1.01
N ALA A 77 16.59 4.87 1.78
CA ALA A 77 16.73 5.89 2.82
C ALA A 77 15.60 5.94 3.87
N SER A 78 14.95 4.80 4.10
CA SER A 78 13.86 4.65 5.05
C SER A 78 14.12 3.50 6.02
N GLY A 79 13.56 3.58 7.23
CA GLY A 79 13.74 2.55 8.26
C GLY A 79 15.20 2.25 8.55
N VAL A 80 15.65 1.01 8.31
CA VAL A 80 17.05 0.59 8.51
C VAL A 80 17.87 0.54 7.23
N ASN A 81 17.34 1.06 6.11
CA ASN A 81 18.09 1.19 4.86
C ASN A 81 19.29 2.12 5.05
N GLN A 82 20.46 1.73 4.53
CA GLN A 82 21.72 2.45 4.74
C GLN A 82 21.87 3.72 3.89
N LYS A 83 21.11 3.84 2.79
CA LYS A 83 21.16 5.04 1.93
C LYS A 83 20.66 6.24 2.72
N GLN A 84 21.19 7.42 2.44
CA GLN A 84 20.68 8.67 3.00
C GLN A 84 19.73 9.36 2.01
N ALA A 85 18.78 10.14 2.52
CA ALA A 85 17.79 10.80 1.65
C ALA A 85 18.44 11.75 0.63
N LEU A 86 19.58 12.37 1.00
CA LEU A 86 20.36 13.25 0.13
C LEU A 86 21.14 12.51 -0.96
N GLU A 87 21.30 11.19 -0.85
CA GLU A 87 21.98 10.36 -1.84
C GLU A 87 21.04 9.97 -2.98
N LEU A 88 19.72 10.15 -2.82
CA LEU A 88 18.71 9.78 -3.81
C LEU A 88 18.50 10.92 -4.81
N ASN A 89 18.73 10.63 -6.09
CA ASN A 89 18.60 11.62 -7.17
C ASN A 89 17.22 11.59 -7.84
N SER A 90 16.40 10.58 -7.52
CA SER A 90 15.10 10.36 -8.12
C SER A 90 14.16 9.58 -7.18
N ILE A 91 12.85 9.70 -7.37
CA ILE A 91 11.89 8.85 -6.62
C ILE A 91 11.94 7.39 -7.10
N SER A 92 12.43 7.10 -8.31
CA SER A 92 12.67 5.73 -8.77
C SER A 92 13.74 5.04 -7.92
N GLU A 93 14.81 5.76 -7.54
CA GLU A 93 15.79 5.26 -6.57
C GLU A 93 15.15 5.07 -5.19
N TYR A 94 14.20 5.92 -4.81
CA TYR A 94 13.41 5.71 -3.59
C TYR A 94 12.60 4.41 -3.62
N PHE A 95 12.03 4.05 -4.78
CA PHE A 95 11.22 2.84 -4.99
C PHE A 95 12.03 1.59 -5.33
N GLU A 96 13.35 1.68 -5.44
CA GLU A 96 14.23 0.58 -5.86
C GLU A 96 14.04 -0.69 -5.02
N PRO A 97 13.98 -0.66 -3.67
CA PRO A 97 13.79 -1.90 -2.90
C PRO A 97 12.48 -2.64 -3.21
N LEU A 98 11.40 -1.91 -3.55
CA LEU A 98 10.16 -2.51 -4.00
C LEU A 98 10.34 -3.14 -5.39
N THR A 99 11.02 -2.45 -6.29
CA THR A 99 11.28 -2.93 -7.65
C THR A 99 12.14 -4.20 -7.64
N GLU A 100 13.20 -4.23 -6.85
CA GLU A 100 14.05 -5.40 -6.64
C GLU A 100 13.25 -6.58 -6.07
N PHE A 101 12.43 -6.33 -5.05
CA PHE A 101 11.57 -7.36 -4.48
C PHE A 101 10.61 -7.92 -5.55
N MET A 102 9.94 -7.08 -6.32
CA MET A 102 9.01 -7.53 -7.37
C MET A 102 9.72 -8.31 -8.47
N ASN A 103 10.95 -7.94 -8.83
CA ASN A 103 11.80 -8.69 -9.75
C ASN A 103 12.17 -10.08 -9.21
N SER A 104 12.43 -10.18 -7.91
CA SER A 104 12.84 -11.43 -7.25
C SER A 104 11.74 -12.50 -7.19
N LEU A 105 10.48 -12.16 -7.46
CA LEU A 105 9.39 -13.14 -7.57
C LEU A 105 9.59 -13.98 -8.85
N VAL A 106 9.91 -15.26 -8.69
CA VAL A 106 10.31 -16.18 -9.77
C VAL A 106 9.16 -17.06 -10.27
N GLY A 107 8.12 -17.28 -9.45
CA GLY A 107 7.06 -18.24 -9.79
C GLY A 107 6.13 -17.76 -10.91
N GLU A 108 5.96 -18.57 -11.97
CA GLU A 108 4.84 -18.40 -12.90
C GLU A 108 3.52 -18.48 -12.10
N GLY A 109 2.80 -17.35 -12.01
CA GLY A 109 1.56 -17.23 -11.24
C GLY A 109 1.74 -16.78 -9.78
N GLU A 110 2.98 -16.53 -9.32
CA GLU A 110 3.21 -15.93 -8.00
C GLU A 110 2.75 -14.46 -8.02
N ARG A 111 1.60 -14.21 -7.40
CA ARG A 111 0.99 -12.89 -7.31
C ARG A 111 0.89 -12.43 -5.86
N VAL A 112 1.23 -11.18 -5.62
CA VAL A 112 1.18 -10.56 -4.30
C VAL A 112 -0.04 -9.65 -4.14
N VAL A 113 -0.44 -9.43 -2.89
CA VAL A 113 -1.35 -8.35 -2.48
C VAL A 113 -0.47 -7.17 -2.10
N LEU A 114 -0.49 -6.12 -2.91
CA LEU A 114 0.38 -4.96 -2.74
C LEU A 114 -0.37 -3.87 -1.96
N VAL A 115 0.19 -3.41 -0.84
CA VAL A 115 -0.46 -2.46 0.07
C VAL A 115 0.44 -1.25 0.25
N GLY A 116 -0.03 -0.07 -0.15
CA GLY A 116 0.72 1.19 -0.03
C GLY A 116 0.01 2.15 0.93
N HIS A 117 0.76 2.74 1.85
CA HIS A 117 0.27 3.77 2.76
C HIS A 117 0.83 5.16 2.40
N SER A 118 -0.02 6.19 2.37
CA SER A 118 0.40 7.58 2.11
C SER A 118 1.24 7.70 0.82
N LEU A 119 2.48 8.19 0.90
CA LEU A 119 3.43 8.24 -0.23
C LEU A 119 3.70 6.88 -0.87
N GLY A 120 3.59 5.79 -0.11
CA GLY A 120 3.70 4.43 -0.61
C GLY A 120 2.68 4.10 -1.70
N GLY A 121 1.59 4.86 -1.80
CA GLY A 121 0.66 4.80 -2.92
C GLY A 121 1.35 5.01 -4.29
N LEU A 122 2.28 5.96 -4.38
CA LEU A 122 3.04 6.21 -5.61
C LEU A 122 3.96 5.03 -5.95
N ALA A 123 4.58 4.43 -4.94
CA ALA A 123 5.46 3.28 -5.11
C ALA A 123 4.68 2.08 -5.65
N ILE A 124 3.50 1.80 -5.09
CA ILE A 124 2.69 0.67 -5.56
C ILE A 124 2.09 0.92 -6.94
N THR A 125 1.74 2.16 -7.29
CA THR A 125 1.32 2.53 -8.66
C THR A 125 2.45 2.28 -9.65
N TYR A 126 3.68 2.71 -9.32
CA TYR A 126 4.85 2.41 -10.15
C TYR A 126 5.03 0.91 -10.36
N ALA A 127 4.89 0.10 -9.30
CA ALA A 127 4.97 -1.35 -9.40
C ALA A 127 3.81 -1.96 -10.22
N MET A 128 2.60 -1.38 -10.17
CA MET A 128 1.46 -1.82 -10.98
C MET A 128 1.71 -1.62 -12.48
N GLU A 129 2.37 -0.54 -12.87
CA GLU A 129 2.71 -0.27 -14.27
C GLU A 129 3.81 -1.23 -14.79
N HIS A 130 4.79 -1.56 -13.95
CA HIS A 130 5.95 -2.36 -14.36
C HIS A 130 5.78 -3.88 -14.16
N PHE A 131 4.94 -4.28 -13.20
CA PHE A 131 4.74 -5.69 -12.81
C PHE A 131 3.26 -6.10 -12.73
N PRO A 132 2.40 -5.75 -13.71
CA PRO A 132 0.96 -5.99 -13.61
C PRO A 132 0.60 -7.48 -13.45
N HIS A 133 1.42 -8.37 -14.01
CA HIS A 133 1.19 -9.82 -13.96
C HIS A 133 1.52 -10.47 -12.60
N LYS A 134 2.28 -9.77 -11.75
CA LYS A 134 2.75 -10.21 -10.43
C LYS A 134 1.89 -9.66 -9.28
N ILE A 135 0.86 -8.87 -9.59
CA ILE A 135 0.00 -8.23 -8.59
C ILE A 135 -1.42 -8.79 -8.72
N SER A 136 -1.94 -9.34 -7.62
CA SER A 136 -3.31 -9.85 -7.54
C SER A 136 -4.32 -8.74 -7.28
N VAL A 137 -3.96 -7.82 -6.37
CA VAL A 137 -4.73 -6.63 -6.00
C VAL A 137 -3.77 -5.60 -5.41
N ALA A 138 -4.06 -4.32 -5.66
CA ALA A 138 -3.38 -3.19 -5.04
C ALA A 138 -4.34 -2.48 -4.07
N VAL A 139 -3.87 -2.20 -2.86
CA VAL A 139 -4.63 -1.60 -1.77
C VAL A 139 -3.99 -0.28 -1.36
N PHE A 140 -4.74 0.80 -1.48
CA PHE A 140 -4.30 2.16 -1.13
C PHE A 140 -4.85 2.54 0.24
N VAL A 141 -4.00 2.54 1.27
CA VAL A 141 -4.37 2.88 2.65
C VAL A 141 -4.04 4.34 2.91
N THR A 142 -5.05 5.22 2.88
CA THR A 142 -4.87 6.68 3.03
C THR A 142 -3.70 7.19 2.18
N ALA A 143 -3.64 6.72 0.93
CA ALA A 143 -2.50 6.83 0.05
C ALA A 143 -2.81 7.65 -1.20
N PHE A 144 -1.77 8.21 -1.83
CA PHE A 144 -1.92 8.82 -3.15
C PHE A 144 -2.23 7.72 -4.17
N MET A 145 -3.38 7.83 -4.83
CA MET A 145 -3.81 6.94 -5.91
C MET A 145 -3.90 7.76 -7.20
N PRO A 146 -2.80 7.87 -7.96
CA PRO A 146 -2.78 8.62 -9.20
C PRO A 146 -3.75 7.97 -10.19
N GLY A 147 -4.59 8.79 -10.84
CA GLY A 147 -5.53 8.34 -11.85
C GLY A 147 -4.90 8.19 -13.24
N PRO A 148 -5.62 7.66 -14.23
CA PRO A 148 -5.10 7.48 -15.59
C PRO A 148 -4.59 8.78 -16.24
N THR A 149 -5.19 9.92 -15.90
CA THR A 149 -4.80 11.26 -16.35
C THR A 149 -3.75 11.94 -15.47
N LEU A 150 -3.59 11.47 -14.23
CA LEU A 150 -2.62 11.96 -13.27
C LEU A 150 -1.58 10.86 -13.06
N ASN A 151 -0.85 10.48 -14.11
CA ASN A 151 0.10 9.39 -14.04
C ASN A 151 1.32 9.76 -13.17
N VAL A 152 2.16 8.77 -12.86
CA VAL A 152 3.35 8.97 -12.03
C VAL A 152 4.22 10.11 -12.56
N SER A 153 4.37 10.26 -13.89
CA SER A 153 5.12 11.37 -14.52
C SER A 153 4.53 12.76 -14.22
N VAL A 154 3.22 12.89 -14.09
CA VAL A 154 2.56 14.15 -13.66
C VAL A 154 2.83 14.39 -12.19
N VAL A 155 2.75 13.37 -11.34
CA VAL A 155 3.09 13.48 -9.91
C VAL A 155 4.55 13.86 -9.71
N TYR A 156 5.48 13.30 -10.51
CA TYR A 156 6.90 13.69 -10.54
C TYR A 156 7.09 15.20 -10.73
N GLN A 157 6.32 15.83 -11.63
CA GLN A 157 6.37 17.27 -11.85
C GLN A 157 5.80 18.07 -10.67
N MET A 158 4.78 17.54 -9.98
CA MET A 158 4.19 18.19 -8.81
C MET A 158 5.09 18.08 -7.56
N VAL A 159 5.82 16.97 -7.38
CA VAL A 159 6.75 16.78 -6.25
C VAL A 159 7.97 17.71 -6.38
N LYS A 160 8.45 17.99 -7.60
CA LYS A 160 9.45 19.06 -7.83
C LYS A 160 8.98 20.44 -7.32
N LEU A 161 7.67 20.70 -7.36
CA LEU A 161 7.08 21.93 -6.82
C LEU A 161 7.02 21.92 -5.28
N PHE A 162 6.79 20.76 -4.66
CA PHE A 162 6.68 20.62 -3.20
C PHE A 162 8.03 20.69 -2.48
N PHE A 163 9.13 20.28 -3.12
CA PHE A 163 10.49 20.45 -2.58
C PHE A 163 10.93 21.92 -2.45
N PHE A 164 10.18 22.88 -3.00
CA PHE A 164 10.43 24.32 -2.83
C PHE A 164 9.82 24.92 -1.55
N VAL A 165 9.09 24.14 -0.73
CA VAL A 165 8.38 24.67 0.47
C VAL A 165 8.74 23.93 1.76
N PHE A 166 9.97 23.44 1.89
CA PHE A 166 10.55 23.14 3.21
C PHE A 166 11.94 23.78 3.31
N VAL A 167 11.94 25.11 3.44
CA VAL A 167 13.02 25.84 4.10
C VAL A 167 12.65 25.92 5.58
N VAL A 168 13.50 25.35 6.44
CA VAL A 168 13.68 25.84 7.81
C VAL A 168 15.04 26.48 7.87
#